data_AF-A0A031IAX3-F1
#
_entry.id   AF-A0A031IAX3-F1
#
_cell.length_a   1.000
_cell.length_b   1.000
_cell.length_c   1.000
_cell.angle_alpha   90.00
_cell.angle_beta   90.00
_cell.angle_gamma   90.00
#
_symmetry.space_group_name_H-M   'P 1'
#
loop_
_entity.id
_entity.type
_entity.pdbx_description
1 polymer ?
#
loop_
_entity_poly.entity_id
_entity_poly.type
_entity_poly.pdbx_seq_one_letter_code
_entity_poly.pdbx_strand_id
1 'polypeptide(L)'
;MMYLRYAHIIRELHEDFSAVVNYVYPENITQDDLRLSERARRSIGEGNVILHEKGLDNGYKSFDIRRVIYRSPLYGDFTIRYKSYSGLVAGNALRKYEDPNYLYDKSKLLGHGIFDFYLEAGERYRMLFQGRATHRNVFQDLFSHVTYEQCQDVYEGREINHRDLNANQSDVLVVLSWLFFEQELNYGSQSFQQFSHFKKENLFRPRDMVMGFLCMMYENTPIYNEYPHWNQNQTSPHFGPGGFLGLDHQHKWYFDQLQGNLNLRPSLFCNENLQRLFENLSDWTGPNPNVFNAFQ
;
A
#
# COMPACT_ATOMS: atom_id res chain seq x y z
N MET A 1 -1.16 -13.73 12.33
CA MET A 1 -1.23 -12.27 12.48
C MET A 1 -1.50 -11.68 11.11
N MET A 2 -2.50 -10.81 11.01
CA MET A 2 -3.06 -10.34 9.74
C MET A 2 -2.01 -9.75 8.79
N TYR A 3 -1.13 -8.89 9.31
CA TYR A 3 -0.09 -8.25 8.50
C TYR A 3 0.97 -9.21 7.94
N LEU A 4 1.22 -10.36 8.59
CA LEU A 4 2.11 -11.38 8.02
C LEU A 4 1.48 -12.03 6.79
N ARG A 5 0.17 -12.31 6.83
CA ARG A 5 -0.56 -12.81 5.66
C ARG A 5 -0.50 -11.80 4.52
N TYR A 6 -0.66 -10.51 4.81
CA TYR A 6 -0.57 -9.46 3.79
C TYR A 6 0.84 -9.36 3.21
N ALA A 7 1.88 -9.47 4.03
CA ALA A 7 3.26 -9.52 3.56
C ALA A 7 3.51 -10.73 2.65
N HIS A 8 2.93 -11.91 2.95
CA HIS A 8 2.99 -13.06 2.06
C HIS A 8 2.30 -12.82 0.71
N ILE A 9 1.13 -12.16 0.71
CA ILE A 9 0.43 -11.78 -0.52
C ILE A 9 1.31 -10.86 -1.38
N ILE A 10 1.92 -9.83 -0.78
CA ILE A 10 2.80 -8.91 -1.50
C ILE A 10 4.04 -9.62 -2.03
N ARG A 11 4.67 -10.49 -1.23
CA ARG A 11 5.79 -11.31 -1.70
C ARG A 11 5.40 -12.13 -2.92
N GLU A 12 4.29 -12.87 -2.84
CA GLU A 12 3.83 -13.71 -3.95
C GLU A 12 3.58 -12.89 -5.21
N LEU A 13 2.89 -11.74 -5.07
CA LEU A 13 2.66 -10.84 -6.20
C LEU A 13 3.97 -10.32 -6.80
N HIS A 14 4.94 -10.01 -5.96
CA HIS A 14 6.24 -9.53 -6.40
C HIS A 14 7.05 -10.63 -7.12
N GLU A 15 7.16 -11.82 -6.52
CA GLU A 15 7.89 -12.95 -7.09
C GLU A 15 7.28 -13.42 -8.43
N ASP A 16 5.96 -13.48 -8.50
CA ASP A 16 5.26 -14.09 -9.63
C ASP A 16 4.93 -13.11 -10.76
N PHE A 17 4.77 -11.82 -10.45
CA PHE A 17 4.21 -10.86 -11.40
C PHE A 17 5.01 -9.57 -11.57
N SER A 18 6.07 -9.32 -10.80
CA SER A 18 6.89 -8.11 -10.98
C SER A 18 7.41 -7.96 -12.42
N ALA A 19 7.73 -9.07 -13.09
CA ALA A 19 8.17 -9.11 -14.48
C ALA A 19 7.05 -8.94 -15.53
N VAL A 20 5.80 -8.79 -15.08
CA VAL A 20 4.63 -8.55 -15.94
C VAL A 20 4.08 -7.15 -15.71
N VAL A 21 4.08 -6.69 -14.46
CA VAL A 21 3.66 -5.35 -14.09
C VAL A 21 4.66 -4.34 -14.64
N ASN A 22 4.16 -3.31 -15.34
CA ASN A 22 4.94 -2.25 -16.00
C ASN A 22 5.71 -2.67 -17.27
N TYR A 23 5.43 -3.86 -17.79
CA TYR A 23 5.88 -4.25 -19.13
C TYR A 23 4.88 -3.83 -20.19
N VAL A 24 5.43 -3.39 -21.32
CA VAL A 24 4.69 -3.10 -22.53
C VAL A 24 4.97 -4.20 -23.54
N TYR A 25 3.90 -4.78 -24.06
CA TYR A 25 3.95 -5.88 -25.00
C TYR A 25 3.37 -5.43 -26.35
N PRO A 26 3.88 -5.97 -27.47
CA PRO A 26 3.18 -5.90 -28.74
C PRO A 26 1.73 -6.39 -28.61
N GLU A 27 0.82 -5.80 -29.38
CA GLU A 27 -0.63 -6.09 -29.30
C GLU A 27 -0.98 -7.58 -29.47
N ASN A 28 -0.17 -8.33 -30.23
CA ASN A 28 -0.37 -9.75 -30.50
C ASN A 28 0.00 -10.69 -29.35
N ILE A 29 0.68 -10.21 -28.29
CA ILE A 29 1.08 -11.05 -27.15
C ILE A 29 -0.13 -11.40 -26.30
N THR A 30 -0.41 -12.67 -26.05
CA THR A 30 -1.53 -13.11 -25.21
C THR A 30 -1.08 -13.39 -23.78
N GLN A 31 -2.02 -13.72 -22.89
CA GLN A 31 -1.67 -14.13 -21.51
C GLN A 31 -0.84 -15.42 -21.49
N ASP A 32 -1.04 -16.32 -22.46
CA ASP A 32 -0.32 -17.60 -22.53
C ASP A 32 1.17 -17.42 -22.85
N ASP A 33 1.49 -16.36 -23.59
CA ASP A 33 2.83 -15.96 -23.96
C ASP A 33 3.62 -15.38 -22.77
N LEU A 34 2.93 -15.00 -21.69
CA LEU A 34 3.58 -14.47 -20.49
C LEU A 34 4.33 -15.58 -19.74
N ARG A 35 5.58 -15.29 -19.39
CA ARG A 35 6.43 -16.16 -18.57
C ARG A 35 6.01 -16.09 -17.11
N LEU A 36 4.92 -16.76 -16.81
CA LEU A 36 4.35 -16.89 -15.46
C LEU A 36 4.80 -18.21 -14.82
N SER A 37 5.12 -18.15 -13.51
CA SER A 37 5.38 -19.34 -12.71
C SER A 37 4.15 -20.25 -12.65
N GLU A 38 4.33 -21.54 -12.32
CA GLU A 38 3.18 -22.45 -12.13
C GLU A 38 2.24 -21.95 -11.02
N ARG A 39 2.80 -21.38 -9.95
CA ARG A 39 2.05 -20.75 -8.85
C ARG A 39 1.22 -19.57 -9.34
N ALA A 40 1.78 -18.73 -10.20
CA ALA A 40 1.07 -17.61 -10.82
C ALA A 40 -0.10 -18.08 -11.68
N ARG A 41 0.14 -19.06 -12.57
CA ARG A 41 -0.89 -19.64 -13.45
C ARG A 41 -2.02 -20.28 -12.64
N ARG A 42 -1.69 -20.99 -11.57
CA ARG A 42 -2.68 -21.57 -10.64
C ARG A 42 -3.51 -20.49 -9.97
N SER A 43 -2.89 -19.44 -9.45
CA SER A 43 -3.59 -18.31 -8.82
C SER A 43 -4.56 -17.62 -9.78
N ILE A 44 -4.21 -17.52 -11.06
CA ILE A 44 -5.10 -17.02 -12.11
C ILE A 44 -6.26 -18.00 -12.36
N GLY A 45 -5.97 -19.30 -12.55
CA GLY A 45 -6.98 -20.32 -12.82
C GLY A 45 -8.00 -20.48 -11.68
N GLU A 46 -7.59 -20.25 -10.44
CA GLU A 46 -8.48 -20.24 -9.26
C GLU A 46 -9.30 -18.95 -9.12
N GLY A 47 -9.06 -17.93 -9.95
CA GLY A 47 -9.68 -16.62 -9.85
C GLY A 47 -9.22 -15.79 -8.65
N ASN A 48 -8.10 -16.16 -8.03
CA ASN A 48 -7.49 -15.42 -6.93
C ASN A 48 -6.71 -14.20 -7.43
N VAL A 49 -6.12 -14.31 -8.63
CA VAL A 49 -5.46 -13.21 -9.35
C VAL A 49 -6.16 -12.99 -10.67
N ILE A 50 -6.45 -11.74 -10.99
CA ILE A 50 -7.03 -11.30 -12.25
C ILE A 50 -5.95 -10.56 -13.03
N LEU A 51 -5.66 -11.06 -14.23
CA LEU A 51 -4.78 -10.41 -15.19
C LEU A 51 -5.64 -9.58 -16.15
N HIS A 52 -5.55 -8.26 -16.05
CA HIS A 52 -6.35 -7.36 -16.87
C HIS A 52 -5.49 -6.72 -17.96
N GLU A 53 -5.78 -7.06 -19.21
CA GLU A 53 -5.14 -6.47 -20.37
C GLU A 53 -5.58 -5.01 -20.55
N LYS A 54 -4.63 -4.12 -20.84
CA LYS A 54 -4.86 -2.72 -21.11
C LYS A 54 -4.19 -2.32 -22.42
N GLY A 55 -4.99 -2.01 -23.43
CA GLY A 55 -4.51 -1.40 -24.67
C GLY A 55 -3.82 -0.06 -24.40
N LEU A 56 -2.74 0.21 -25.14
CA LEU A 56 -2.01 1.46 -25.16
C LEU A 56 -2.07 2.05 -26.57
N ASP A 57 -1.99 3.38 -26.65
CA ASP A 57 -1.87 4.04 -27.93
C ASP A 57 -0.58 3.54 -28.64
N ASN A 58 -0.64 3.35 -29.96
CA ASN A 58 0.46 2.88 -30.83
C ASN A 58 0.64 1.36 -31.01
N GLY A 59 -0.40 0.53 -30.84
CA GLY A 59 -0.33 -0.90 -31.15
C GLY A 59 0.43 -1.73 -30.09
N TYR A 60 0.40 -1.24 -28.85
CA TYR A 60 0.99 -1.89 -27.69
C TYR A 60 -0.07 -2.12 -26.61
N LYS A 61 0.29 -2.92 -25.61
CA LYS A 61 -0.55 -3.15 -24.43
C LYS A 61 0.27 -3.44 -23.18
N SER A 62 -0.38 -3.39 -22.02
CA SER A 62 0.20 -3.78 -20.73
C SER A 62 -0.79 -4.63 -19.95
N PHE A 63 -0.32 -5.25 -18.86
CA PHE A 63 -1.16 -6.05 -17.98
C PHE A 63 -1.19 -5.44 -16.57
N ASP A 64 -2.40 -5.25 -16.05
CA ASP A 64 -2.64 -4.92 -14.65
C ASP A 64 -2.91 -6.20 -13.85
N ILE A 65 -2.25 -6.33 -12.69
CA ILE A 65 -2.39 -7.49 -11.82
C ILE A 65 -3.27 -7.12 -10.64
N ARG A 66 -4.36 -7.85 -10.44
CA ARG A 66 -5.27 -7.66 -9.31
C ARG A 66 -5.36 -8.92 -8.47
N ARG A 67 -5.09 -8.83 -7.18
CA ARG A 67 -5.31 -9.93 -6.22
C ARG A 67 -6.63 -9.73 -5.51
N VAL A 68 -7.55 -10.67 -5.60
CA VAL A 68 -8.75 -10.67 -4.74
C VAL A 68 -8.31 -10.98 -3.31
N ILE A 69 -8.63 -10.08 -2.39
CA ILE A 69 -8.26 -10.17 -0.97
C ILE A 69 -9.47 -10.39 -0.06
N TYR A 70 -10.67 -10.05 -0.54
CA TYR A 70 -11.92 -10.17 0.17
C TYR A 70 -13.09 -10.01 -0.82
N ARG A 71 -14.21 -10.71 -0.57
CA ARG A 71 -15.40 -10.63 -1.41
C ARG A 71 -16.54 -10.04 -0.58
N SER A 72 -16.85 -8.76 -0.81
CA SER A 72 -17.97 -8.10 -0.14
C SER A 72 -19.29 -8.58 -0.71
N PRO A 73 -20.28 -8.92 0.14
CA PRO A 73 -21.63 -9.24 -0.32
C PRO A 73 -22.38 -8.00 -0.85
N LEU A 74 -21.92 -6.78 -0.57
CA LEU A 74 -22.57 -5.53 -0.96
C LEU A 74 -21.91 -4.85 -2.15
N TYR A 75 -20.58 -4.90 -2.23
CA TYR A 75 -19.81 -4.07 -3.17
C TYR A 75 -18.92 -4.88 -4.12
N GLY A 76 -18.98 -6.22 -4.07
CA GLY A 76 -18.20 -7.10 -4.92
C GLY A 76 -16.78 -7.31 -4.43
N ASP A 77 -15.87 -7.60 -5.36
CA ASP A 77 -14.50 -8.01 -5.03
C ASP A 77 -13.65 -6.82 -4.58
N PHE A 78 -13.02 -6.99 -3.42
CA PHE A 78 -11.99 -6.09 -2.94
C PHE A 78 -10.67 -6.65 -3.44
N THR A 79 -9.92 -5.84 -4.17
CA THR A 79 -8.69 -6.29 -4.80
C THR A 79 -7.54 -5.36 -4.52
N ILE A 80 -6.34 -5.92 -4.53
CA ILE A 80 -5.11 -5.16 -4.59
C ILE A 80 -4.66 -5.13 -6.02
N ARG A 81 -4.69 -3.94 -6.62
CA ARG A 81 -4.04 -3.69 -7.88
C ARG A 81 -2.55 -3.47 -7.63
N TYR A 82 -1.77 -4.51 -7.87
CA TYR A 82 -0.35 -4.49 -7.67
C TYR A 82 0.30 -3.60 -8.75
N LYS A 83 1.12 -2.64 -8.32
CA LYS A 83 1.80 -1.71 -9.22
C LYS A 83 3.29 -1.94 -9.30
N SER A 84 3.89 -2.56 -8.28
CA SER A 84 5.34 -2.73 -8.21
C SER A 84 6.08 -1.42 -8.55
N TYR A 85 7.38 -1.48 -8.85
CA TYR A 85 8.22 -0.36 -9.33
C TYR A 85 7.53 0.64 -10.28
N SER A 86 6.84 1.65 -9.74
CA SER A 86 6.24 2.74 -10.52
C SER A 86 6.74 4.11 -10.01
N GLY A 87 6.70 5.15 -10.87
CA GLY A 87 7.18 6.50 -10.53
C GLY A 87 8.68 6.75 -10.75
N LEU A 88 9.22 7.76 -10.05
CA LEU A 88 10.59 8.30 -10.24
C LEU A 88 11.70 7.25 -10.17
N VAL A 89 11.54 6.19 -9.37
CA VAL A 89 12.49 5.06 -9.27
C VAL A 89 12.56 4.26 -10.57
N ALA A 90 11.41 3.90 -11.14
CA ALA A 90 11.36 3.20 -12.41
C ALA A 90 12.00 4.05 -13.53
N GLY A 91 11.78 5.36 -13.51
CA GLY A 91 12.38 6.29 -14.46
C GLY A 91 13.89 6.53 -14.27
N ASN A 92 14.42 6.45 -13.05
CA ASN A 92 15.87 6.58 -12.79
C ASN A 92 16.63 5.27 -13.07
N ALA A 93 15.99 4.12 -12.82
CA ALA A 93 16.49 2.81 -13.22
C ALA A 93 16.63 2.74 -14.76
N LEU A 94 15.63 3.21 -15.51
CA LEU A 94 15.68 3.32 -16.97
C LEU A 94 16.85 4.18 -17.46
N ARG A 95 17.07 5.36 -16.86
CA ARG A 95 18.19 6.26 -17.22
C ARG A 95 19.57 5.68 -16.91
N LYS A 96 19.73 4.91 -15.83
CA LYS A 96 20.99 4.19 -15.53
C LYS A 96 21.32 3.12 -16.55
N TYR A 97 20.29 2.53 -17.13
CA TYR A 97 20.46 1.55 -18.17
C TYR A 97 20.85 2.18 -19.51
N GLU A 98 20.12 3.23 -19.93
CA GLU A 98 20.41 3.95 -21.17
C GLU A 98 21.81 4.58 -21.17
N ASP A 99 22.30 5.00 -20.00
CA ASP A 99 23.67 5.46 -19.80
C ASP A 99 24.29 4.75 -18.58
N PRO A 100 25.14 3.73 -18.78
CA PRO A 100 25.83 3.03 -17.69
C PRO A 100 26.65 3.96 -16.78
N ASN A 101 27.08 5.12 -17.29
CA ASN A 101 27.80 6.15 -16.54
C ASN A 101 26.87 7.13 -15.83
N TYR A 102 25.56 7.07 -16.05
CA TYR A 102 24.57 7.88 -15.36
C TYR A 102 24.70 7.64 -13.86
N LEU A 103 25.24 8.60 -13.14
CA LEU A 103 25.30 8.55 -11.69
C LEU A 103 23.97 9.09 -11.19
N TYR A 104 23.00 8.19 -10.94
CA TYR A 104 21.92 8.55 -10.05
C TYR A 104 22.38 8.29 -8.62
N ASP A 105 22.08 9.24 -7.77
CA ASP A 105 22.30 9.09 -6.35
C ASP A 105 21.34 7.99 -5.84
N LYS A 106 21.87 6.87 -5.34
CA LYS A 106 21.05 5.82 -4.70
C LYS A 106 20.23 6.39 -3.54
N SER A 107 20.62 7.53 -2.97
CA SER A 107 19.79 8.28 -2.01
C SER A 107 18.49 8.81 -2.60
N LYS A 108 18.34 8.90 -3.94
CA LYS A 108 17.08 9.20 -4.63
C LYS A 108 16.20 7.97 -4.83
N LEU A 109 16.71 6.76 -4.63
CA LEU A 109 15.89 5.54 -4.50
C LEU A 109 15.44 5.33 -3.05
N LEU A 110 16.28 5.73 -2.08
CA LEU A 110 15.88 5.88 -0.68
C LEU A 110 14.76 6.93 -0.60
N GLY A 111 13.50 6.50 -0.55
CA GLY A 111 12.39 7.46 -0.56
C GLY A 111 11.19 7.08 -1.41
N HIS A 112 11.22 5.99 -2.18
CA HIS A 112 10.09 5.53 -2.97
C HIS A 112 9.76 4.09 -2.59
N GLY A 113 8.54 3.86 -2.09
CA GLY A 113 8.09 2.54 -1.66
C GLY A 113 8.16 1.58 -2.85
N ILE A 114 8.94 0.50 -2.72
CA ILE A 114 9.17 -0.46 -3.81
C ILE A 114 7.94 -1.34 -4.05
N PHE A 115 7.19 -1.62 -2.99
CA PHE A 115 6.08 -2.55 -2.98
C PHE A 115 4.74 -1.82 -3.09
N ASP A 116 4.61 -0.96 -4.11
CA ASP A 116 3.44 -0.12 -4.29
C ASP A 116 2.22 -0.88 -4.81
N PHE A 117 1.04 -0.47 -4.34
CA PHE A 117 -0.24 -1.04 -4.72
C PHE A 117 -1.41 -0.09 -4.45
N TYR A 118 -2.51 -0.30 -5.17
CA TYR A 118 -3.79 0.34 -4.85
C TYR A 118 -4.79 -0.67 -4.31
N LEU A 119 -5.54 -0.26 -3.30
CA LEU A 119 -6.73 -0.99 -2.86
C LEU A 119 -7.94 -0.55 -3.69
N GLU A 120 -8.55 -1.49 -4.40
CA GLU A 120 -9.84 -1.33 -5.07
C GLU A 120 -10.91 -1.96 -4.17
N ALA A 121 -11.68 -1.15 -3.45
CA ALA A 121 -12.71 -1.59 -2.49
C ALA A 121 -14.06 -1.91 -3.17
N GLY A 122 -14.01 -2.65 -4.29
CA GLY A 122 -15.16 -2.90 -5.15
C GLY A 122 -15.89 -1.61 -5.55
N GLU A 123 -17.22 -1.62 -5.50
CA GLU A 123 -18.07 -0.47 -5.80
C GLU A 123 -18.29 0.49 -4.63
N ARG A 124 -17.78 0.18 -3.41
CA ARG A 124 -18.11 0.90 -2.17
C ARG A 124 -17.94 2.40 -2.30
N TYR A 125 -16.74 2.85 -2.65
CA TYR A 125 -16.42 4.28 -2.71
C TYR A 125 -16.91 4.97 -3.97
N ARG A 126 -17.13 4.22 -5.06
CA ARG A 126 -17.85 4.74 -6.22
C ARG A 126 -19.30 5.06 -5.85
N MET A 127 -19.96 4.21 -5.06
CA MET A 127 -21.33 4.43 -4.61
C MET A 127 -21.45 5.52 -3.54
N LEU A 128 -20.55 5.55 -2.56
CA LEU A 128 -20.60 6.51 -1.46
C LEU A 128 -20.14 7.92 -1.85
N PHE A 129 -19.10 8.03 -2.68
CA PHE A 129 -18.41 9.30 -2.96
C PHE A 129 -18.29 9.64 -4.45
N GLN A 130 -18.92 8.86 -5.34
CA GLN A 130 -18.90 9.08 -6.80
C GLN A 130 -17.48 9.09 -7.40
N GLY A 131 -16.54 8.36 -6.79
CA GLY A 131 -15.16 8.34 -7.26
C GLY A 131 -14.18 7.61 -6.35
N ARG A 132 -12.91 8.02 -6.42
CA ARG A 132 -11.86 7.54 -5.53
C ARG A 132 -12.03 8.16 -4.15
N ALA A 133 -11.91 7.36 -3.10
CA ALA A 133 -11.93 7.86 -1.74
C ALA A 133 -10.56 8.45 -1.35
N THR A 134 -10.59 9.59 -0.68
CA THR A 134 -9.45 10.10 0.10
C THR A 134 -9.40 9.41 1.47
N HIS A 135 -8.29 9.51 2.20
CA HIS A 135 -8.25 9.02 3.59
C HIS A 135 -9.33 9.67 4.47
N ARG A 136 -9.67 10.95 4.25
CA ARG A 136 -10.77 11.60 4.97
C ARG A 136 -12.10 10.88 4.73
N ASN A 137 -12.38 10.51 3.48
CA ASN A 137 -13.59 9.77 3.13
C ASN A 137 -13.60 8.38 3.80
N VAL A 138 -12.47 7.67 3.79
CA VAL A 138 -12.32 6.38 4.46
C VAL A 138 -12.54 6.51 5.98
N PHE A 139 -11.99 7.56 6.61
CA PHE A 139 -12.15 7.79 8.05
C PHE A 139 -13.60 8.14 8.41
N GLN A 140 -14.27 8.97 7.63
CA GLN A 140 -15.70 9.26 7.82
C GLN A 140 -16.57 8.00 7.67
N ASP A 141 -16.23 7.15 6.70
CA ASP A 141 -16.88 5.87 6.47
C ASP A 141 -16.65 4.90 7.66
N LEU A 142 -15.43 4.83 8.19
CA LEU A 142 -15.11 4.09 9.40
C LEU A 142 -15.96 4.58 10.58
N PHE A 143 -15.94 5.88 10.86
CA PHE A 143 -16.67 6.48 11.98
C PHE A 143 -18.18 6.20 11.94
N SER A 144 -18.72 6.02 10.74
CA SER A 144 -20.15 5.75 10.53
C SER A 144 -20.55 4.30 10.79
N HIS A 145 -19.60 3.37 10.85
CA HIS A 145 -19.89 1.93 10.85
C HIS A 145 -19.20 1.13 11.94
N VAL A 146 -18.01 1.54 12.38
CA VAL A 146 -17.20 0.77 13.33
C VAL A 146 -16.92 1.55 14.60
N THR A 147 -16.56 0.83 15.66
CA THR A 147 -16.14 1.43 16.92
C THR A 147 -14.64 1.72 16.92
N TYR A 148 -14.20 2.55 17.86
CA TYR A 148 -12.78 2.77 18.09
C TYR A 148 -12.05 1.48 18.51
N GLU A 149 -12.69 0.63 19.34
CA GLU A 149 -12.14 -0.66 19.76
C GLU A 149 -11.90 -1.60 18.56
N GLN A 150 -12.83 -1.65 17.61
CA GLN A 150 -12.64 -2.40 16.37
C GLN A 150 -11.48 -1.86 15.53
N CYS A 151 -11.31 -0.53 15.47
CA CYS A 151 -10.14 0.09 14.84
C CYS A 151 -8.83 -0.31 15.56
N GLN A 152 -8.83 -0.33 16.89
CA GLN A 152 -7.69 -0.74 17.71
C GLN A 152 -7.32 -2.20 17.50
N ASP A 153 -8.29 -3.10 17.42
CA ASP A 153 -8.05 -4.52 17.13
C ASP A 153 -7.32 -4.70 15.78
N VAL A 154 -7.80 -4.01 14.75
CA VAL A 154 -7.19 -4.02 13.42
C VAL A 154 -5.77 -3.42 13.48
N TYR A 155 -5.60 -2.28 14.15
CA TYR A 155 -4.31 -1.63 14.36
C TYR A 155 -3.27 -2.53 15.07
N GLU A 156 -3.71 -3.35 16.02
CA GLU A 156 -2.89 -4.37 16.69
C GLU A 156 -2.56 -5.58 15.81
N GLY A 157 -3.16 -5.68 14.62
CA GLY A 157 -2.94 -6.78 13.68
C GLY A 157 -3.77 -8.03 14.00
N ARG A 158 -4.83 -7.88 14.81
CA ARG A 158 -5.80 -8.95 15.08
C ARG A 158 -6.59 -9.23 13.80
N GLU A 159 -6.98 -10.49 13.62
CA GLU A 159 -7.77 -10.90 12.46
C GLU A 159 -9.18 -10.34 12.57
N ILE A 160 -9.72 -9.87 11.45
CA ILE A 160 -11.11 -9.40 11.38
C ILE A 160 -12.03 -10.62 11.46
N ASN A 161 -12.79 -10.75 12.55
CA ASN A 161 -13.79 -11.80 12.68
C ASN A 161 -15.09 -11.37 11.98
N HIS A 162 -15.19 -11.67 10.69
CA HIS A 162 -16.35 -11.34 9.85
C HIS A 162 -17.69 -11.94 10.32
N ARG A 163 -17.69 -12.93 11.24
CA ARG A 163 -18.92 -13.58 11.70
C ARG A 163 -19.75 -12.69 12.63
N ASP A 164 -19.10 -11.79 13.35
CA ASP A 164 -19.73 -10.92 14.36
C ASP A 164 -19.94 -9.50 13.82
N LEU A 165 -19.74 -9.30 12.51
CA LEU A 165 -19.79 -8.01 11.86
C LEU A 165 -20.86 -8.02 10.77
N ASN A 166 -21.56 -6.89 10.62
CA ASN A 166 -22.35 -6.69 9.41
C ASN A 166 -21.42 -6.43 8.20
N ALA A 167 -21.99 -6.46 6.99
CA ALA A 167 -21.22 -6.30 5.76
C ALA A 167 -20.46 -4.96 5.71
N ASN A 168 -21.10 -3.84 6.08
CA ASN A 168 -20.44 -2.53 6.08
C ASN A 168 -19.26 -2.47 7.05
N GLN A 169 -19.43 -3.04 8.26
CA GLN A 169 -18.35 -3.15 9.24
C GLN A 169 -17.19 -3.99 8.71
N SER A 170 -17.48 -5.17 8.17
CA SER A 170 -16.46 -6.04 7.57
C SER A 170 -15.70 -5.31 6.47
N ASP A 171 -16.42 -4.70 5.54
CA ASP A 171 -15.86 -4.06 4.35
C ASP A 171 -14.93 -2.90 4.72
N VAL A 172 -15.38 -2.03 5.63
CA VAL A 172 -14.57 -0.86 6.02
C VAL A 172 -13.38 -1.23 6.91
N LEU A 173 -13.48 -2.28 7.75
CA LEU A 173 -12.34 -2.78 8.52
C LEU A 173 -11.29 -3.44 7.61
N VAL A 174 -11.69 -4.09 6.51
CA VAL A 174 -10.76 -4.58 5.48
C VAL A 174 -10.03 -3.41 4.82
N VAL A 175 -10.71 -2.30 4.54
CA VAL A 175 -10.03 -1.11 4.01
C VAL A 175 -9.02 -0.57 5.01
N LEU A 176 -9.40 -0.47 6.28
CA LEU A 176 -8.50 0.02 7.34
C LEU A 176 -7.28 -0.88 7.52
N SER A 177 -7.46 -2.21 7.51
CA SER A 177 -6.35 -3.15 7.71
C SER A 177 -5.30 -3.04 6.61
N TRP A 178 -5.74 -2.87 5.36
CA TRP A 178 -4.83 -2.65 4.23
C TRP A 178 -4.21 -1.27 4.23
N LEU A 179 -4.91 -0.25 4.71
CA LEU A 179 -4.35 1.09 4.90
C LEU A 179 -3.22 1.09 5.95
N PHE A 180 -3.40 0.43 7.09
CA PHE A 180 -2.33 0.28 8.07
C PHE A 180 -1.15 -0.52 7.53
N PHE A 181 -1.43 -1.59 6.79
CA PHE A 181 -0.38 -2.41 6.20
C PHE A 181 0.41 -1.66 5.12
N GLU A 182 -0.25 -0.86 4.29
CA GLU A 182 0.40 0.02 3.31
C GLU A 182 1.40 0.96 4.00
N GLN A 183 1.00 1.56 5.12
CA GLN A 183 1.90 2.41 5.90
C GLN A 183 3.12 1.63 6.42
N GLU A 184 2.90 0.44 7.01
CA GLU A 184 4.00 -0.42 7.46
C GLU A 184 4.92 -0.84 6.32
N LEU A 185 4.38 -1.10 5.14
CA LEU A 185 5.12 -1.60 4.00
C LEU A 185 5.97 -0.51 3.34
N ASN A 186 5.38 0.66 3.14
CA ASN A 186 5.95 1.69 2.28
C ASN A 186 6.64 2.82 3.02
N TYR A 187 6.48 2.97 4.33
CA TYR A 187 7.04 4.11 5.08
C TYR A 187 7.86 3.62 6.28
N GLY A 188 9.02 4.23 6.52
CA GLY A 188 9.84 3.90 7.68
C GLY A 188 11.33 4.17 7.50
N SER A 189 12.16 3.21 7.93
CA SER A 189 13.62 3.28 7.89
C SER A 189 14.30 2.21 7.05
N GLN A 190 13.52 1.32 6.45
CA GLN A 190 14.08 0.27 5.60
C GLN A 190 14.51 0.80 4.23
N SER A 191 15.46 0.12 3.58
CA SER A 191 16.01 0.54 2.27
C SER A 191 14.97 0.62 1.15
N PHE A 192 13.90 -0.17 1.26
CA PHE A 192 12.80 -0.24 0.31
C PHE A 192 11.61 0.68 0.64
N GLN A 193 11.71 1.47 1.72
CA GLN A 193 10.66 2.36 2.21
C GLN A 193 10.91 3.83 1.85
N GLN A 194 9.83 4.60 1.82
CA GLN A 194 9.84 6.05 1.85
C GLN A 194 10.18 6.54 3.26
N PHE A 195 10.85 7.70 3.33
CA PHE A 195 11.10 8.35 4.60
C PHE A 195 9.79 8.70 5.30
N SER A 196 9.73 8.46 6.61
CA SER A 196 8.67 8.95 7.48
C SER A 196 9.21 9.36 8.85
N HIS A 197 8.50 10.26 9.51
CA HIS A 197 8.72 10.53 10.94
C HIS A 197 8.16 9.41 11.82
N PHE A 198 7.23 8.62 11.30
CA PHE A 198 6.62 7.48 11.97
C PHE A 198 7.46 6.21 11.71
N LYS A 199 8.55 6.08 12.46
CA LYS A 199 9.52 4.99 12.31
C LYS A 199 10.12 4.60 13.65
N LYS A 200 10.75 3.41 13.70
CA LYS A 200 11.20 2.81 14.97
C LYS A 200 12.18 3.70 15.73
N GLU A 201 13.04 4.43 15.02
CA GLU A 201 14.07 5.31 15.61
C GLU A 201 13.44 6.46 16.39
N ASN A 202 12.20 6.82 16.05
CA ASN A 202 11.40 7.82 16.75
C ASN A 202 10.37 7.16 17.69
N LEU A 203 10.51 5.88 18.03
CA LEU A 203 9.58 5.11 18.87
C LEU A 203 8.13 5.07 18.33
N PHE A 204 7.99 5.21 17.01
CA PHE A 204 6.73 5.09 16.30
C PHE A 204 6.72 3.85 15.41
N ARG A 205 5.52 3.42 15.04
CA ARG A 205 5.25 2.56 13.90
C ARG A 205 4.73 3.40 12.74
N PRO A 206 5.00 3.04 11.48
CA PRO A 206 4.43 3.73 10.34
C PRO A 206 2.90 3.84 10.39
N ARG A 207 2.21 2.77 10.81
CA ARG A 207 0.75 2.75 10.96
C ARG A 207 0.20 3.68 12.05
N ASP A 208 1.04 4.18 12.96
CA ASP A 208 0.65 5.14 14.00
C ASP A 208 0.19 6.47 13.38
N MET A 209 0.64 6.81 12.17
CA MET A 209 0.14 7.97 11.43
C MET A 209 -1.37 7.86 11.20
N VAL A 210 -1.84 6.74 10.65
CA VAL A 210 -3.27 6.53 10.39
C VAL A 210 -4.04 6.45 11.71
N MET A 211 -3.47 5.76 12.70
CA MET A 211 -4.12 5.59 14.00
C MET A 211 -4.29 6.93 14.74
N GLY A 212 -3.31 7.84 14.67
CA GLY A 212 -3.41 9.16 15.30
C GLY A 212 -4.58 9.99 14.76
N PHE A 213 -4.84 9.92 13.46
CA PHE A 213 -6.04 10.55 12.87
C PHE A 213 -7.33 9.88 13.33
N LEU A 214 -7.36 8.55 13.51
CA LEU A 214 -8.52 7.86 14.06
C LEU A 214 -8.74 8.24 15.53
N CYS A 215 -7.69 8.29 16.37
CA CYS A 215 -7.79 8.77 17.75
C CYS A 215 -8.41 10.17 17.79
N MET A 216 -7.89 11.09 16.98
CA MET A 216 -8.41 12.45 16.87
C MET A 216 -9.88 12.47 16.47
N MET A 217 -10.28 11.65 15.49
CA MET A 217 -11.66 11.58 15.01
C MET A 217 -12.64 11.07 16.06
N TYR A 218 -12.28 9.99 16.77
CA TYR A 218 -13.15 9.34 17.77
C TYR A 218 -13.19 10.09 19.10
N GLU A 219 -12.09 10.72 19.50
CA GLU A 219 -12.02 11.45 20.78
C GLU A 219 -12.46 12.91 20.65
N ASN A 220 -12.18 13.57 19.52
CA ASN A 220 -12.48 14.98 19.31
C ASN A 220 -12.78 15.32 17.84
N THR A 221 -13.96 14.91 17.39
CA THR A 221 -14.44 15.15 16.02
C THR A 221 -14.37 16.63 15.57
N PRO A 222 -14.65 17.64 16.43
CA PRO A 222 -14.42 19.05 16.07
C PRO A 222 -12.97 19.34 15.65
N ILE A 223 -11.97 18.95 16.46
CA ILE A 223 -10.54 19.14 16.13
C ILE A 223 -10.18 18.40 14.85
N TYR A 224 -10.65 17.15 14.71
CA TYR A 224 -10.44 16.37 13.50
C TYR A 224 -10.97 17.10 12.25
N ASN A 225 -12.17 17.66 12.29
CA ASN A 225 -12.77 18.36 11.16
C ASN A 225 -12.07 19.70 10.84
N GLU A 226 -11.49 20.35 11.84
CA GLU A 226 -10.73 21.60 11.72
C GLU A 226 -9.29 21.38 11.26
N TYR A 227 -8.83 20.13 11.16
CA TYR A 227 -7.45 19.82 10.76
C TYR A 227 -7.08 20.55 9.46
N PRO A 228 -6.06 21.44 9.49
CA PRO A 228 -5.85 22.47 8.47
C PRO A 228 -5.42 21.93 7.11
N HIS A 229 -5.18 20.63 7.02
CA HIS A 229 -4.56 19.96 5.89
C HIS A 229 -5.47 18.93 5.22
N TRP A 230 -6.77 18.91 5.56
CA TRP A 230 -7.72 18.05 4.84
C TRP A 230 -7.99 18.48 3.40
N ASN A 231 -7.96 19.77 3.11
CA ASN A 231 -8.62 20.35 1.92
C ASN A 231 -7.70 20.60 0.71
N GLN A 232 -6.53 19.96 0.61
CA GLN A 232 -5.60 20.21 -0.51
C GLN A 232 -5.82 19.30 -1.75
N ASN A 233 -7.01 18.72 -1.96
CA ASN A 233 -7.28 17.73 -3.04
C ASN A 233 -6.29 16.54 -3.04
N GLN A 234 -5.74 16.20 -1.89
CA GLN A 234 -4.79 15.09 -1.75
C GLN A 234 -5.52 13.82 -1.32
N THR A 235 -5.09 12.68 -1.86
CA THR A 235 -5.65 11.35 -1.52
C THR A 235 -5.24 10.90 -0.11
N SER A 236 -4.11 11.40 0.39
CA SER A 236 -3.51 11.08 1.69
C SER A 236 -3.39 12.35 2.56
N PRO A 237 -3.48 12.22 3.90
CA PRO A 237 -3.33 13.34 4.82
C PRO A 237 -1.88 13.78 4.83
N HIS A 238 -1.66 15.09 4.90
CA HIS A 238 -0.34 15.69 4.98
C HIS A 238 -0.22 16.54 6.24
N PHE A 239 0.99 16.67 6.76
CA PHE A 239 1.27 17.49 7.95
C PHE A 239 1.63 18.95 7.63
N GLY A 240 1.58 19.33 6.35
CA GLY A 240 1.89 20.69 5.91
C GLY A 240 3.39 21.02 5.92
N PRO A 241 3.75 22.30 5.75
CA PRO A 241 5.13 22.76 5.81
C PRO A 241 5.79 22.41 7.15
N GLY A 242 6.96 21.78 7.13
CA GLY A 242 7.65 21.29 8.34
C GLY A 242 7.27 19.87 8.76
N GLY A 243 6.33 19.22 8.06
CA GLY A 243 5.95 17.84 8.31
C GLY A 243 5.40 17.61 9.71
N PHE A 244 5.47 16.37 10.20
CA PHE A 244 4.97 16.02 11.54
C PHE A 244 5.62 16.84 12.67
N LEU A 245 6.86 17.29 12.49
CA LEU A 245 7.57 18.10 13.48
C LEU A 245 7.01 19.52 13.60
N GLY A 246 6.47 20.07 12.50
CA GLY A 246 5.88 21.41 12.45
C GLY A 246 4.41 21.47 12.87
N LEU A 247 3.79 20.32 13.18
CA LEU A 247 2.38 20.26 13.58
C LEU A 247 2.18 20.90 14.96
N ASP A 248 1.12 21.70 15.12
CA ASP A 248 0.79 22.32 16.40
C ASP A 248 0.49 21.28 17.48
N HIS A 249 0.64 21.69 18.74
CA HIS A 249 0.48 20.80 19.88
C HIS A 249 -0.91 20.16 19.97
N GLN A 250 -1.96 20.88 19.58
CA GLN A 250 -3.34 20.40 19.69
C GLN A 250 -3.59 19.19 18.80
N HIS A 251 -3.06 19.19 17.57
CA HIS A 251 -3.18 18.04 16.68
C HIS A 251 -2.10 16.98 16.94
N LYS A 252 -0.87 17.40 17.28
CA LYS A 252 0.27 16.50 17.49
C LYS A 252 0.07 15.53 18.66
N TRP A 253 -0.64 15.97 19.71
CA TRP A 253 -0.89 15.19 20.91
C TRP A 253 -1.44 13.78 20.61
N TYR A 254 -2.39 13.65 19.67
CA TYR A 254 -3.01 12.36 19.31
C TYR A 254 -2.04 11.35 18.70
N PHE A 255 -0.97 11.83 18.07
CA PHE A 255 0.09 10.99 17.53
C PHE A 255 1.09 10.66 18.63
N ASP A 256 1.51 11.66 19.42
CA ASP A 256 2.49 11.47 20.49
C ASP A 256 2.04 10.45 21.54
N GLN A 257 0.73 10.30 21.79
CA GLN A 257 0.19 9.24 22.67
C GLN A 257 0.44 7.82 22.16
N LEU A 258 0.67 7.64 20.86
CA LEU A 258 0.95 6.34 20.24
C LEU A 258 2.44 5.99 20.25
N GLN A 259 3.30 6.97 20.57
CA GLN A 259 4.72 6.77 20.75
C GLN A 259 4.94 5.86 21.97
N GLY A 260 5.72 4.79 21.82
CA GLY A 260 5.86 3.89 22.96
C GLY A 260 6.67 2.62 22.71
N ASN A 261 6.46 1.64 23.58
CA ASN A 261 7.26 0.42 23.62
C ASN A 261 6.92 -0.50 22.44
N LEU A 262 7.75 -0.46 21.41
CA LEU A 262 7.65 -1.31 20.21
C LEU A 262 7.76 -2.81 20.51
N ASN A 263 8.21 -3.22 21.70
CA ASN A 263 8.21 -4.64 22.07
C ASN A 263 6.80 -5.16 22.39
N LEU A 264 5.89 -4.31 22.87
CA LEU A 264 4.52 -4.71 23.19
C LEU A 264 3.64 -4.75 21.94
N ARG A 265 3.89 -3.84 21.00
CA ARG A 265 3.15 -3.72 19.75
C ARG A 265 4.14 -3.45 18.62
N PRO A 266 4.78 -4.47 18.06
CA PRO A 266 5.83 -4.27 17.07
C PRO A 266 5.32 -3.71 15.75
N SER A 267 6.19 -2.96 15.07
CA SER A 267 6.10 -2.74 13.63
C SER A 267 6.25 -4.09 12.90
N LEU A 268 5.67 -4.20 11.71
CA LEU A 268 5.81 -5.38 10.87
C LEU A 268 7.29 -5.77 10.68
N PHE A 269 8.15 -4.78 10.46
CA PHE A 269 9.58 -4.95 10.24
C PHE A 269 10.44 -4.87 11.50
N CYS A 270 9.85 -5.03 12.68
CA CYS A 270 10.60 -5.49 13.86
C CYS A 270 10.93 -6.99 13.74
N ASN A 271 10.26 -7.73 12.85
CA ASN A 271 10.60 -9.10 12.53
C ASN A 271 11.78 -9.12 11.54
N GLU A 272 12.98 -9.46 12.03
CA GLU A 272 14.20 -9.47 11.22
C GLU A 272 14.12 -10.41 10.01
N ASN A 273 13.44 -11.56 10.13
CA ASN A 273 13.31 -12.48 9.01
C ASN A 273 12.46 -11.86 7.88
N LEU A 274 11.41 -11.14 8.25
CA LEU A 274 10.56 -10.46 7.29
C LEU A 274 11.28 -9.25 6.68
N GLN A 275 12.03 -8.51 7.49
CA GLN A 275 12.88 -7.42 7.00
C GLN A 275 13.87 -7.95 5.95
N ARG A 276 14.67 -8.96 6.28
CA ARG A 276 15.65 -9.56 5.35
C ARG A 276 14.99 -10.11 4.09
N LEU A 277 13.80 -10.71 4.22
CA LEU A 277 13.04 -11.18 3.07
C LEU A 277 12.70 -10.02 2.13
N PHE A 278 12.16 -8.91 2.63
CA PHE A 278 11.78 -7.77 1.79
C PHE A 278 12.99 -7.00 1.24
N GLU A 279 14.08 -6.92 1.99
CA GLU A 279 15.39 -6.44 1.49
C GLU A 279 15.86 -7.32 0.32
N ASN A 280 15.86 -8.64 0.49
CA ASN A 280 16.25 -9.58 -0.57
C ASN A 280 15.32 -9.50 -1.78
N LEU A 281 14.01 -9.32 -1.60
CA LEU A 281 13.07 -9.14 -2.72
C LEU A 281 13.41 -7.85 -3.48
N SER A 282 13.68 -6.76 -2.77
CA SER A 282 14.07 -5.50 -3.39
C SER A 282 15.41 -5.56 -4.12
N ASP A 283 16.34 -6.40 -3.65
CA ASP A 283 17.63 -6.64 -4.28
C ASP A 283 17.51 -7.60 -5.48
N TRP A 284 16.68 -8.66 -5.37
CA TRP A 284 16.49 -9.71 -6.37
C TRP A 284 15.97 -9.18 -7.69
N THR A 285 15.01 -8.26 -7.64
CA THR A 285 14.49 -7.60 -8.83
C THR A 285 15.46 -6.60 -9.45
N GLY A 286 16.55 -6.25 -8.75
CA GLY A 286 17.48 -5.21 -9.17
C GLY A 286 16.77 -3.87 -9.44
N PRO A 287 17.45 -2.88 -10.03
CA PRO A 287 16.74 -1.82 -10.75
C PRO A 287 15.86 -2.47 -11.84
N ASN A 288 14.59 -2.05 -11.92
CA ASN A 288 13.55 -2.50 -12.85
C ASN A 288 14.08 -3.16 -14.15
N PRO A 289 13.67 -4.40 -14.49
CA PRO A 289 14.14 -5.16 -15.65
C PRO A 289 13.69 -4.65 -17.04
N ASN A 290 13.20 -3.41 -17.16
CA ASN A 290 13.04 -2.64 -18.43
C ASN A 290 14.39 -2.29 -19.13
N VAL A 291 15.33 -3.23 -19.07
CA VAL A 291 16.74 -3.06 -19.41
C VAL A 291 17.24 -4.23 -20.26
N PHE A 292 16.54 -5.37 -20.32
CA PHE A 292 17.13 -6.55 -20.95
C PHE A 292 16.46 -7.11 -22.21
N ASN A 293 15.31 -6.60 -22.67
CA ASN A 293 14.61 -7.22 -23.82
C ASN A 293 14.07 -6.26 -24.90
N ALA A 294 14.58 -5.03 -25.00
CA ALA A 294 14.22 -4.16 -26.13
C ALA A 294 15.12 -4.32 -27.37
N PHE A 295 16.20 -5.11 -27.30
CA PHE A 295 17.07 -5.37 -28.45
C PHE A 295 17.64 -6.79 -28.45
N GLN A 296 16.80 -7.75 -28.88
CA GLN A 296 17.22 -8.85 -29.75
C GLN A 296 16.18 -9.02 -30.84
#